data_AF-A0A955FVA9-F1
#
_entry.id   AF-A0A955FVA9-F1
#
_cell.length_a   1.000
_cell.length_b   1.000
_cell.length_c   1.000
_cell.angle_alpha   90.00
_cell.angle_beta   90.00
_cell.angle_gamma   90.00
#
_symmetry.space_group_name_H-M   'P 1'
#
loop_
_entity.id
_entity.type
_entity.pdbx_description
1 polymer ?
#
loop_
_entity_poly.entity_id
_entity_poly.type
_entity_poly.pdbx_seq_one_letter_code
_entity_poly.pdbx_strand_id
1 'polypeptide(L)'
;MRIIEPPAKPHQRRAKQSKKPKVLIIAIVIGLVGSSIWYLHGRRQNNQDNQSAQVSSASSEEAIHKVAGVQSGPVRFFTGEQFQKLYEILAMPNTTAIVTPPTITGNDQADLRIRQVAESRGYKLRSVPVMPIVKTNEPGLSEDDLLQPKAYDGWLQLKKQAKNDGIPLKLNSGYRSIDWQRRFFVAKLQASGVSLSQIASGQADDAILNVLHVVAPPGYSRHHTGYTIDLICDDGSGRAFEHTNCFSWMNADNYAKAKQAGWIPSYPDGVSNQGPEPEPWEYVWVGNENLTN
;
A
#
# COMPACT_ATOMS: atom_id res chain seq x y z
N MET A 1 -2.31 92.50 -32.71
CA MET A 1 -1.33 91.54 -33.26
C MET A 1 -0.25 91.32 -32.21
N ARG A 2 -0.28 90.19 -31.51
CA ARG A 2 0.84 89.51 -30.82
C ARG A 2 0.30 88.19 -30.30
N ILE A 3 0.75 87.12 -30.96
CA ILE A 3 0.47 85.73 -30.63
C ILE A 3 1.30 85.41 -29.39
N ILE A 4 0.66 84.87 -28.35
CA ILE A 4 1.34 84.29 -27.18
C ILE A 4 0.79 82.89 -27.03
N GLU A 5 1.61 81.89 -27.37
CA GLU A 5 1.31 80.47 -27.18
C GLU A 5 1.46 80.08 -25.69
N PRO A 6 0.56 79.27 -25.13
CA PRO A 6 0.72 78.67 -23.81
C PRO A 6 1.54 77.35 -23.85
N PRO A 7 2.17 76.97 -22.72
CA PRO A 7 3.39 76.17 -22.69
C PRO A 7 3.20 74.65 -22.84
N ALA A 8 4.27 74.01 -23.32
CA ALA A 8 4.40 72.56 -23.52
C ALA A 8 4.22 71.73 -22.23
N LYS A 9 3.47 70.63 -22.34
CA LYS A 9 3.29 69.62 -21.29
C LYS A 9 4.56 68.78 -21.09
N PRO A 10 4.88 68.37 -19.85
CA PRO A 10 6.09 67.60 -19.56
C PRO A 10 6.01 66.15 -20.08
N HIS A 11 7.10 65.67 -20.65
CA HIS A 11 7.31 64.28 -21.04
C HIS A 11 7.20 63.33 -19.84
N GLN A 12 6.16 62.50 -19.81
CA GLN A 12 6.10 61.34 -18.93
C GLN A 12 7.11 60.28 -19.42
N ARG A 13 8.11 59.98 -18.59
CA ARG A 13 8.98 58.81 -18.75
C ARG A 13 8.14 57.55 -18.59
N ARG A 14 8.07 56.72 -19.64
CA ARG A 14 7.55 55.35 -19.58
C ARG A 14 8.31 54.55 -18.52
N ALA A 15 7.61 54.10 -17.48
CA ALA A 15 8.13 53.11 -16.54
C ALA A 15 8.39 51.79 -17.28
N LYS A 16 9.61 51.26 -17.17
CA LYS A 16 9.93 49.90 -17.62
C LYS A 16 9.12 48.91 -16.79
N GLN A 17 8.20 48.19 -17.42
CA GLN A 17 7.56 47.01 -16.84
C GLN A 17 8.63 45.97 -16.53
N SER A 18 8.88 45.76 -15.23
CA SER A 18 9.61 44.62 -14.71
C SER A 18 8.79 43.36 -14.98
N LYS A 19 9.27 42.51 -15.89
CA LYS A 19 8.73 41.16 -16.10
C LYS A 19 9.14 40.31 -14.89
N LYS A 20 8.24 40.15 -13.92
CA LYS A 20 8.39 39.10 -12.90
C LYS A 20 8.37 37.74 -13.61
N PRO A 21 9.31 36.82 -13.32
CA PRO A 21 9.24 35.48 -13.88
C PRO A 21 8.02 34.77 -13.30
N LYS A 22 7.20 34.17 -14.17
CA LYS A 22 6.15 33.24 -13.76
C LYS A 22 6.86 32.02 -13.19
N VAL A 23 6.80 31.81 -11.88
CA VAL A 23 7.22 30.55 -11.25
C VAL A 23 6.16 29.52 -11.63
N LEU A 24 6.50 28.69 -12.60
CA LEU A 24 5.74 27.49 -12.95
C LEU A 24 6.02 26.48 -11.83
N ILE A 25 5.03 26.22 -10.98
CA ILE A 25 5.09 25.11 -10.03
C ILE A 25 4.97 23.83 -10.86
N ILE A 26 6.10 23.24 -11.19
CA ILE A 26 6.19 21.89 -11.76
C ILE A 26 6.04 20.93 -10.58
N ALA A 27 4.92 20.22 -10.50
CA ALA A 27 4.80 19.06 -9.62
C ALA A 27 5.79 18.00 -10.11
N ILE A 28 6.83 17.76 -9.32
CA ILE A 28 7.81 16.71 -9.61
C ILE A 28 7.14 15.38 -9.29
N VAL A 29 6.77 14.66 -10.35
CA VAL A 29 6.42 13.24 -10.31
C VAL A 29 7.72 12.48 -10.04
N ILE A 30 7.93 12.06 -8.77
CA ILE A 30 9.00 11.12 -8.46
C ILE A 30 8.51 9.74 -8.87
N GLY A 31 8.99 9.29 -10.04
CA GLY A 31 8.89 7.90 -10.46
C GLY A 31 9.60 7.00 -9.44
N LEU A 32 8.89 5.96 -8.99
CA LEU A 32 9.45 4.88 -8.20
C LEU A 32 10.41 4.08 -9.09
N VAL A 33 11.70 4.42 -9.04
CA VAL A 33 12.78 3.58 -9.55
C VAL A 33 13.35 2.79 -8.37
N GLY A 34 13.47 1.49 -8.58
CA GLY A 34 13.82 0.50 -7.57
C GLY A 34 15.09 0.80 -6.79
N SER A 35 15.03 0.54 -5.49
CA SER A 35 16.21 0.46 -4.63
C SER A 35 16.62 -0.99 -4.47
N SER A 36 17.35 -1.49 -5.47
CA SER A 36 18.13 -2.71 -5.38
C SER A 36 19.58 -2.34 -5.00
N ILE A 37 20.06 -2.90 -3.88
CA ILE A 37 21.47 -3.11 -3.50
C ILE A 37 22.28 -1.88 -3.02
N TRP A 38 22.45 -1.75 -1.69
CA TRP A 38 23.73 -1.91 -0.95
C TRP A 38 23.61 -1.37 0.48
N TYR A 39 23.77 -2.24 1.48
CA TYR A 39 24.56 -1.93 2.68
C TYR A 39 24.94 -3.24 3.38
N LEU A 40 26.24 -3.54 3.39
CA LEU A 40 26.85 -4.59 4.20
C LEU A 40 27.74 -3.93 5.26
N HIS A 41 27.74 -4.55 6.44
CA HIS A 41 28.59 -4.37 7.63
C HIS A 41 28.27 -3.22 8.60
N GLY A 42 27.69 -3.62 9.74
CA GLY A 42 27.95 -2.93 11.01
C GLY A 42 27.00 -3.22 12.17
N ARG A 43 27.43 -4.14 13.03
CA ARG A 43 27.18 -4.22 14.50
C ARG A 43 25.92 -4.87 15.09
N ARG A 44 26.26 -5.86 15.93
CA ARG A 44 25.86 -6.11 17.33
C ARG A 44 24.37 -6.36 17.59
N GLN A 45 24.10 -7.62 17.95
CA GLN A 45 22.92 -8.07 18.68
C GLN A 45 22.71 -7.20 19.93
N ASN A 46 21.62 -6.44 19.93
CA ASN A 46 20.88 -6.12 21.13
C ASN A 46 19.51 -6.78 21.00
N ASN A 47 19.24 -7.73 21.89
CA ASN A 47 17.96 -8.39 22.07
C ASN A 47 16.91 -7.37 22.54
N GLN A 48 15.93 -7.08 21.68
CA GLN A 48 14.58 -6.68 22.09
C GLN A 48 13.58 -7.27 21.08
N ASP A 49 12.71 -8.15 21.58
CA ASP A 49 11.44 -8.67 21.02
C ASP A 49 11.24 -8.54 19.51
N ASN A 50 11.91 -9.41 18.75
CA ASN A 50 11.77 -9.48 17.30
C ASN A 50 10.73 -10.56 16.94
N GLN A 51 9.48 -10.15 16.66
CA GLN A 51 8.45 -11.04 16.12
C GLN A 51 8.64 -11.19 14.61
N SER A 52 9.72 -11.83 14.17
CA SER A 52 9.85 -12.31 12.79
C SER A 52 9.05 -13.60 12.62
N ALA A 53 8.15 -13.65 11.65
CA ALA A 53 7.38 -14.85 11.35
C ALA A 53 8.33 -16.03 11.06
N GLN A 54 8.09 -17.17 11.71
CA GLN A 54 8.86 -18.39 11.44
C GLN A 54 8.54 -18.87 10.02
N VAL A 55 9.56 -19.25 9.26
CA VAL A 55 9.42 -19.66 7.85
C VAL A 55 9.50 -21.18 7.77
N SER A 56 8.52 -21.82 7.13
CA SER A 56 8.62 -23.24 6.75
C SER A 56 8.96 -23.37 5.27
N SER A 57 10.01 -24.12 4.94
CA SER A 57 10.32 -24.51 3.56
C SER A 57 9.40 -25.65 3.13
N ALA A 58 8.53 -25.40 2.16
CA ALA A 58 7.82 -26.48 1.48
C ALA A 58 8.74 -27.09 0.41
N SER A 59 9.08 -28.37 0.56
CA SER A 59 9.77 -29.14 -0.49
C SER A 59 8.83 -29.32 -1.68
N SER A 60 9.23 -28.80 -2.83
CA SER A 60 8.58 -29.02 -4.11
C SER A 60 8.77 -30.48 -4.54
N GLU A 61 7.80 -31.36 -4.29
CA GLU A 61 7.42 -32.47 -5.20
C GLU A 61 6.24 -33.36 -4.74
N GLU A 62 5.64 -33.21 -3.55
CA GLU A 62 4.49 -34.04 -3.13
C GLU A 62 3.24 -33.25 -2.69
N ALA A 63 2.83 -32.23 -3.47
CA ALA A 63 1.55 -31.55 -3.30
C ALA A 63 0.62 -31.78 -4.50
N ILE A 64 0.43 -33.04 -4.90
CA ILE A 64 -0.65 -33.46 -5.80
C ILE A 64 -1.53 -34.44 -5.03
N HIS A 65 -2.47 -33.93 -4.23
CA HIS A 65 -3.83 -34.49 -4.06
C HIS A 65 -4.58 -33.86 -2.88
N LYS A 66 -5.47 -32.92 -3.22
CA LYS A 66 -6.80 -32.61 -2.68
C LYS A 66 -7.04 -31.10 -2.78
N VAL A 67 -7.24 -30.64 -4.01
CA VAL A 67 -8.00 -29.40 -4.23
C VAL A 67 -9.43 -29.75 -3.84
N ALA A 68 -9.83 -29.36 -2.64
CA ALA A 68 -11.23 -29.37 -2.23
C ALA A 68 -12.03 -28.62 -3.30
N GLY A 69 -13.13 -29.22 -3.75
CA GLY A 69 -13.87 -28.82 -4.94
C GLY A 69 -14.07 -27.31 -5.06
N VAL A 70 -13.68 -26.76 -6.22
CA VAL A 70 -14.07 -25.42 -6.63
C VAL A 70 -15.59 -25.38 -6.64
N GLN A 71 -16.18 -24.67 -5.67
CA GLN A 71 -17.61 -24.36 -5.73
C GLN A 71 -17.82 -23.44 -6.95
N SER A 72 -18.28 -24.02 -8.04
CA SER A 72 -18.50 -23.35 -9.32
C SER A 72 -19.86 -22.63 -9.36
N GLY A 73 -20.16 -21.86 -8.32
CA GLY A 73 -21.33 -20.98 -8.26
C GLY A 73 -21.03 -19.60 -8.82
N PRO A 74 -22.04 -18.83 -9.27
CA PRO A 74 -21.84 -17.44 -9.64
C PRO A 74 -21.32 -16.65 -8.44
N VAL A 75 -20.22 -15.92 -8.64
CA VAL A 75 -19.63 -15.05 -7.62
C VAL A 75 -20.55 -13.86 -7.33
N ARG A 76 -20.69 -13.50 -6.05
CA ARG A 76 -21.54 -12.40 -5.59
C ARG A 76 -21.01 -11.04 -6.05
N PHE A 77 -21.89 -10.12 -6.42
CA PHE A 77 -21.52 -8.72 -6.65
C PHE A 77 -21.34 -8.00 -5.29
N PHE A 78 -20.36 -7.10 -5.19
CA PHE A 78 -20.07 -6.36 -3.96
C PHE A 78 -19.80 -4.89 -4.29
N THR A 79 -20.46 -3.97 -3.60
CA THR A 79 -20.04 -2.56 -3.58
C THR A 79 -18.71 -2.41 -2.81
N GLY A 80 -18.03 -1.26 -2.97
CA GLY A 80 -16.82 -0.97 -2.19
C GLY A 80 -17.03 -1.12 -0.68
N GLU A 81 -18.12 -0.59 -0.15
CA GLU A 81 -18.48 -0.69 1.27
C GLU A 81 -18.71 -2.14 1.70
N GLN A 82 -19.30 -2.98 0.84
CA GLN A 82 -19.50 -4.39 1.12
C GLN A 82 -18.17 -5.17 1.10
N PHE A 83 -17.22 -4.82 0.23
CA PHE A 83 -15.86 -5.37 0.27
C PHE A 83 -15.14 -4.98 1.58
N GLN A 84 -15.22 -3.72 1.99
CA GLN A 84 -14.64 -3.28 3.26
C GLN A 84 -15.26 -4.03 4.44
N LYS A 85 -16.59 -4.13 4.48
CA LYS A 85 -17.29 -4.86 5.54
C LYS A 85 -16.91 -6.34 5.57
N LEU A 86 -16.76 -6.98 4.41
CA LEU A 86 -16.32 -8.38 4.33
C LEU A 86 -14.91 -8.55 4.92
N TYR A 87 -13.99 -7.64 4.62
CA TYR A 87 -12.66 -7.66 5.20
C TYR A 87 -12.70 -7.48 6.74
N GLU A 88 -13.53 -6.57 7.25
CA GLU A 88 -13.62 -6.28 8.69
C GLU A 88 -14.15 -7.44 9.54
N ILE A 89 -15.00 -8.30 8.96
CA ILE A 89 -15.57 -9.47 9.66
C ILE A 89 -14.78 -10.75 9.40
N LEU A 90 -13.70 -10.69 8.62
CA LEU A 90 -12.96 -11.88 8.21
C LEU A 90 -12.30 -12.54 9.43
N ALA A 91 -12.61 -13.82 9.63
CA ALA A 91 -11.78 -14.67 10.47
C ALA A 91 -10.43 -14.91 9.76
N MET A 92 -9.33 -14.52 10.41
CA MET A 92 -7.97 -14.74 9.91
C MET A 92 -7.26 -15.79 10.77
N PRO A 93 -7.43 -17.10 10.49
CA PRO A 93 -6.70 -18.15 11.18
C PRO A 93 -5.20 -17.93 11.14
N ASN A 94 -4.50 -18.49 12.12
CA ASN A 94 -3.06 -18.29 12.28
C ASN A 94 -2.67 -16.81 12.40
N THR A 95 -3.48 -16.01 13.11
CA THR A 95 -3.09 -14.64 13.47
C THR A 95 -3.52 -14.31 14.90
N THR A 96 -2.84 -13.33 15.51
CA THR A 96 -3.27 -12.69 16.76
C THR A 96 -3.29 -11.18 16.59
N ALA A 97 -4.27 -10.51 17.19
CA ALA A 97 -4.41 -9.06 17.10
C ALA A 97 -3.25 -8.35 17.83
N ILE A 98 -2.72 -7.30 17.20
CA ILE A 98 -1.84 -6.35 17.88
C ILE A 98 -2.72 -5.52 18.83
N VAL A 99 -2.54 -5.73 20.14
CA VAL A 99 -3.27 -4.97 21.17
C VAL A 99 -2.49 -3.76 21.68
N THR A 100 -1.16 -3.80 21.59
CA THR A 100 -0.27 -2.70 21.96
C THR A 100 0.34 -2.13 20.67
N PRO A 101 0.01 -0.87 20.29
CA PRO A 101 0.60 -0.25 19.11
C PRO A 101 2.14 -0.28 19.17
N PRO A 102 2.82 -0.73 18.10
CA PRO A 102 4.28 -0.74 18.08
C PRO A 102 4.83 0.69 18.02
N THR A 103 6.08 0.85 18.44
CA THR A 103 6.83 2.11 18.31
C THR A 103 6.97 2.51 16.84
N ILE A 104 6.81 3.80 16.53
CA ILE A 104 6.97 4.36 15.18
C ILE A 104 8.30 5.08 15.09
N THR A 105 8.45 6.21 15.77
CA THR A 105 9.63 7.08 15.72
C THR A 105 10.55 6.91 16.93
N GLY A 106 10.03 6.40 18.05
CA GLY A 106 10.72 6.35 19.34
C GLY A 106 10.51 7.60 20.19
N ASN A 107 9.68 8.55 19.75
CA ASN A 107 9.19 9.66 20.55
C ASN A 107 7.70 9.47 20.83
N ASP A 108 7.31 9.32 22.09
CA ASP A 108 5.96 8.93 22.48
C ASP A 108 4.88 9.93 22.02
N GLN A 109 5.16 11.24 22.08
CA GLN A 109 4.21 12.27 21.67
C GLN A 109 4.06 12.32 20.14
N ALA A 110 5.17 12.18 19.41
CA ALA A 110 5.12 12.08 17.96
C ALA A 110 4.37 10.82 17.50
N ASP A 111 4.64 9.68 18.14
CA ASP A 111 3.98 8.40 17.84
C ASP A 111 2.48 8.47 18.16
N LEU A 112 2.10 9.10 19.27
CA LEU A 112 0.71 9.35 19.61
C LEU A 112 0.03 10.21 18.55
N ARG A 113 0.66 11.31 18.12
CA ARG A 113 0.08 12.19 17.08
C ARG A 113 -0.11 11.47 15.75
N ILE A 114 0.90 10.73 15.30
CA ILE A 114 0.81 9.93 14.07
C ILE A 114 -0.38 8.96 14.12
N ARG A 115 -0.55 8.25 15.24
CA ARG A 115 -1.67 7.30 15.41
C ARG A 115 -3.02 8.00 15.36
N GLN A 116 -3.18 9.14 16.05
CA GLN A 116 -4.41 9.93 15.99
C GLN A 116 -4.78 10.34 14.57
N VAL A 117 -3.81 10.84 13.80
CA VAL A 117 -4.03 11.24 12.40
C VAL A 117 -4.37 10.00 11.54
N ALA A 118 -3.67 8.87 11.73
CA ALA A 118 -3.97 7.64 11.03
C ALA A 118 -5.37 7.09 11.34
N GLU A 119 -5.73 6.97 12.61
CA GLU A 119 -7.03 6.46 13.05
C GLU A 119 -8.17 7.36 12.59
N SER A 120 -7.96 8.68 12.48
CA SER A 120 -8.94 9.61 11.91
C SER A 120 -9.23 9.37 10.43
N ARG A 121 -8.34 8.67 9.72
CA ARG A 121 -8.52 8.20 8.34
C ARG A 121 -9.06 6.77 8.24
N GLY A 122 -9.25 6.09 9.38
CA GLY A 122 -9.79 4.73 9.43
C GLY A 122 -8.74 3.63 9.43
N TYR A 123 -7.46 3.98 9.65
CA TYR A 123 -6.46 2.98 9.96
C TYR A 123 -6.80 2.27 11.28
N LYS A 124 -6.66 0.94 11.31
CA LYS A 124 -6.88 0.09 12.49
C LYS A 124 -5.69 -0.83 12.69
N LEU A 125 -5.36 -1.13 13.95
CA LEU A 125 -4.36 -2.15 14.27
C LEU A 125 -4.76 -3.48 13.63
N ARG A 126 -3.75 -4.21 13.15
CA ARG A 126 -3.92 -5.48 12.44
C ARG A 126 -3.46 -6.65 13.30
N SER A 127 -3.66 -7.84 12.76
CA SER A 127 -3.15 -9.07 13.33
C SER A 127 -1.82 -9.46 12.68
N VAL A 128 -1.03 -10.27 13.38
CA VAL A 128 0.23 -10.86 12.89
C VAL A 128 0.20 -12.39 13.00
N PRO A 129 0.92 -13.11 12.13
CA PRO A 129 1.07 -14.56 12.21
C PRO A 129 1.57 -15.05 13.58
N VAL A 130 1.00 -16.15 14.07
CA VAL A 130 1.44 -16.82 15.32
C VAL A 130 2.10 -18.17 15.10
N MET A 131 1.93 -18.74 13.91
CA MET A 131 2.57 -19.96 13.41
C MET A 131 3.22 -19.67 12.05
N PRO A 132 4.09 -20.57 11.55
CA PRO A 132 4.79 -20.36 10.30
C PRO A 132 3.91 -20.05 9.09
N ILE A 133 4.45 -19.26 8.17
CA ILE A 133 3.86 -18.91 6.88
C ILE A 133 4.76 -19.40 5.73
N VAL A 134 4.20 -19.47 4.52
CA VAL A 134 4.77 -20.17 3.37
C VAL A 134 5.52 -19.20 2.47
N LYS A 135 6.73 -19.59 2.04
CA LYS A 135 7.49 -18.88 1.00
C LYS A 135 6.96 -19.22 -0.38
N THR A 136 6.62 -18.21 -1.17
CA THR A 136 6.07 -18.39 -2.52
C THR A 136 7.13 -18.79 -3.55
N ASN A 137 8.39 -18.40 -3.33
CA ASN A 137 9.50 -18.58 -4.29
C ASN A 137 9.22 -17.90 -5.64
N GLU A 138 8.49 -16.78 -5.63
CA GLU A 138 8.27 -16.01 -6.84
C GLU A 138 9.59 -15.39 -7.34
N PRO A 139 9.93 -15.51 -8.64
CA PRO A 139 11.17 -14.98 -9.17
C PRO A 139 11.30 -13.48 -8.92
N GLY A 140 12.41 -13.07 -8.33
CA GLY A 140 12.71 -11.67 -8.05
C GLY A 140 12.25 -11.17 -6.68
N LEU A 141 11.55 -12.00 -5.87
CA LEU A 141 11.20 -11.67 -4.49
C LEU A 141 12.04 -12.49 -3.50
N SER A 142 12.69 -11.82 -2.56
CA SER A 142 13.58 -12.45 -1.58
C SER A 142 13.03 -12.47 -0.16
N GLU A 143 12.48 -11.35 0.32
CA GLU A 143 12.05 -11.17 1.72
C GLU A 143 10.55 -10.87 1.87
N ASP A 144 9.90 -10.37 0.82
CA ASP A 144 8.49 -9.93 0.83
C ASP A 144 7.56 -10.92 0.12
N ASP A 145 7.86 -12.22 0.16
CA ASP A 145 7.19 -13.25 -0.64
C ASP A 145 6.52 -14.34 0.20
N LEU A 146 6.30 -14.06 1.49
CA LEU A 146 5.68 -14.97 2.43
C LEU A 146 4.15 -14.79 2.45
N LEU A 147 3.38 -15.87 2.51
CA LEU A 147 1.92 -15.85 2.60
C LEU A 147 1.40 -16.88 3.60
N GLN A 148 0.25 -16.59 4.20
CA GLN A 148 -0.51 -17.60 4.94
C GLN A 148 -0.81 -18.79 4.02
N PRO A 149 -0.76 -20.05 4.49
CA PRO A 149 -0.91 -21.23 3.64
C PRO A 149 -2.14 -21.17 2.72
N LYS A 150 -3.29 -20.75 3.26
CA LYS A 150 -4.53 -20.62 2.47
C LYS A 150 -4.48 -19.49 1.43
N ALA A 151 -3.82 -18.37 1.77
CA ALA A 151 -3.61 -17.28 0.82
C ALA A 151 -2.64 -17.70 -0.30
N TYR A 152 -1.63 -18.51 0.03
CA TYR A 152 -0.74 -19.10 -0.96
C TYR A 152 -1.48 -19.99 -1.96
N ASP A 153 -2.40 -20.85 -1.50
CA ASP A 153 -3.24 -21.66 -2.39
C ASP A 153 -4.09 -20.77 -3.33
N GLY A 154 -4.68 -19.70 -2.78
CA GLY A 154 -5.40 -18.70 -3.55
C GLY A 154 -4.51 -18.00 -4.58
N TRP A 155 -3.27 -17.69 -4.24
CA TRP A 155 -2.30 -17.09 -5.17
C TRP A 155 -1.98 -18.06 -6.33
N LEU A 156 -1.71 -19.34 -6.03
CA LEU A 156 -1.46 -20.35 -7.06
C LEU A 156 -2.65 -20.50 -8.02
N GLN A 157 -3.87 -20.44 -7.49
CA GLN A 157 -5.08 -20.48 -8.30
C GLN A 157 -5.20 -19.24 -9.20
N LEU A 158 -4.96 -18.03 -8.66
CA LEU A 158 -5.02 -16.79 -9.42
C LEU A 158 -3.96 -16.75 -10.52
N LYS A 159 -2.71 -17.13 -10.19
CA LYS A 159 -1.59 -17.21 -11.14
C LYS A 159 -1.88 -18.20 -12.27
N LYS A 160 -2.50 -19.34 -11.98
CA LYS A 160 -2.92 -20.31 -13.01
C LYS A 160 -3.99 -19.73 -13.94
N GLN A 161 -4.99 -19.03 -13.39
CA GLN A 161 -6.02 -18.38 -14.20
C GLN A 161 -5.42 -17.31 -15.11
N ALA A 162 -4.58 -16.42 -14.56
CA ALA A 162 -3.89 -15.39 -15.33
C ALA A 162 -3.05 -16.00 -16.47
N LYS A 163 -2.27 -17.07 -16.18
CA LYS A 163 -1.49 -17.78 -17.19
C LYS A 163 -2.36 -18.35 -18.31
N ASN A 164 -3.49 -18.96 -17.98
CA ASN A 164 -4.40 -19.54 -18.97
C ASN A 164 -5.01 -18.47 -19.88
N ASP A 165 -5.27 -17.28 -19.34
CA ASP A 165 -5.85 -16.15 -20.05
C ASP A 165 -4.77 -15.25 -20.72
N GLY A 166 -3.48 -15.63 -20.64
CA GLY A 166 -2.37 -14.88 -21.24
C GLY A 166 -2.02 -13.56 -20.53
N ILE A 167 -2.42 -13.41 -19.27
CA ILE A 167 -2.21 -12.19 -18.47
C ILE A 167 -0.88 -12.30 -17.69
N PRO A 168 0.06 -11.35 -17.86
CA PRO A 168 1.38 -11.39 -17.22
C PRO A 168 1.34 -10.86 -15.77
N LEU A 169 0.40 -11.38 -14.97
CA LEU A 169 0.24 -10.98 -13.56
C LEU A 169 1.37 -11.55 -12.70
N LYS A 170 1.98 -10.70 -11.87
CA LYS A 170 3.08 -11.08 -10.98
C LYS A 170 2.83 -10.60 -9.54
N LEU A 171 3.29 -11.39 -8.59
CA LEU A 171 3.37 -10.98 -7.20
C LEU A 171 4.51 -9.97 -7.04
N ASN A 172 4.27 -8.91 -6.28
CA ASN A 172 5.27 -7.90 -5.96
C ASN A 172 5.59 -7.83 -4.46
N SER A 173 4.58 -8.05 -3.61
CA SER A 173 4.81 -8.13 -2.17
C SER A 173 3.71 -8.97 -1.48
N GLY A 174 4.07 -9.61 -0.37
CA GLY A 174 3.22 -10.44 0.50
C GLY A 174 3.36 -10.00 1.95
N TYR A 175 3.62 -10.90 2.89
CA TYR A 175 3.83 -10.54 4.29
C TYR A 175 4.96 -9.53 4.47
N ARG A 176 4.72 -8.57 5.38
CA ARG A 176 5.68 -7.54 5.76
C ARG A 176 5.73 -7.44 7.27
N SER A 177 6.94 -7.48 7.85
CA SER A 177 7.10 -7.38 9.30
C SER A 177 6.81 -5.96 9.80
N ILE A 178 6.46 -5.86 11.10
CA ILE A 178 6.25 -4.57 11.77
C ILE A 178 7.49 -3.68 11.64
N ASP A 179 8.67 -4.24 11.86
CA ASP A 179 9.94 -3.51 11.79
C ASP A 179 10.27 -3.01 10.38
N TRP A 180 10.00 -3.82 9.36
CA TRP A 180 10.17 -3.36 7.99
C TRP A 180 9.22 -2.20 7.70
N GLN A 181 7.93 -2.33 8.04
CA GLN A 181 6.92 -1.29 7.83
C GLN A 181 7.29 -0.01 8.59
N ARG A 182 7.83 -0.13 9.81
CA ARG A 182 8.33 0.99 10.60
C ARG A 182 9.44 1.74 9.87
N ARG A 183 10.47 1.03 9.40
CA ARG A 183 11.58 1.66 8.65
C ARG A 183 11.08 2.37 7.41
N PHE A 184 10.19 1.73 6.65
CA PHE A 184 9.62 2.31 5.43
C PHE A 184 8.79 3.56 5.72
N PHE A 185 7.87 3.50 6.69
CA PHE A 185 7.02 4.62 7.06
C PHE A 185 7.84 5.81 7.62
N VAL A 186 8.80 5.55 8.53
CA VAL A 186 9.67 6.60 9.08
C VAL A 186 10.53 7.24 7.98
N ALA A 187 11.05 6.46 7.04
CA ALA A 187 11.81 7.02 5.91
C ALA A 187 10.96 7.97 5.05
N LYS A 188 9.68 7.65 4.82
CA LYS A 188 8.74 8.52 4.09
C LYS A 188 8.42 9.81 4.85
N LEU A 189 8.22 9.72 6.16
CA LEU A 189 8.04 10.90 7.00
C LEU A 189 9.28 11.79 7.01
N GLN A 190 10.47 11.22 7.18
CA GLN A 190 11.73 11.96 7.16
C GLN A 190 11.98 12.65 5.82
N ALA A 191 11.66 11.98 4.70
CA ALA A 191 11.74 12.56 3.36
C ALA A 191 10.80 13.77 3.18
N SER A 192 9.77 13.91 4.02
CA SER A 192 8.88 15.08 4.04
C SER A 192 9.48 16.28 4.78
N GLY A 193 10.69 16.15 5.37
CA GLY A 193 11.43 17.25 5.97
C GLY A 193 10.94 17.69 7.35
N VAL A 194 10.10 16.90 8.01
CA VAL A 194 9.51 17.24 9.31
C VAL A 194 10.33 16.70 10.48
N SER A 195 10.43 17.49 11.55
CA SER A 195 11.08 17.07 12.79
C SER A 195 10.10 16.35 13.74
N LEU A 196 10.64 15.57 14.68
CA LEU A 196 9.81 14.94 15.72
C LEU A 196 9.08 15.95 16.61
N SER A 197 9.65 17.14 16.83
CA SER A 197 8.98 18.20 17.60
C SER A 197 7.81 18.83 16.84
N GLN A 198 7.93 18.97 15.51
CA GLN A 198 6.83 19.42 14.66
C GLN A 198 5.70 18.39 14.62
N ILE A 199 6.04 17.09 14.54
CA ILE A 199 5.05 16.00 14.64
C ILE A 199 4.38 16.02 16.02
N ALA A 200 5.15 16.04 17.11
CA ALA A 200 4.61 16.01 18.47
C ALA A 200 3.70 17.22 18.80
N SER A 201 3.96 18.39 18.19
CA SER A 201 3.16 19.60 18.37
C SER A 201 1.98 19.73 17.38
N GLY A 202 1.80 18.78 16.46
CA GLY A 202 0.77 18.82 15.42
C GLY A 202 1.05 19.76 14.24
N GLN A 203 2.22 20.41 14.22
CA GLN A 203 2.62 21.31 13.12
C GLN A 203 2.93 20.56 11.81
N ALA A 204 3.09 19.24 11.87
CA ALA A 204 3.43 18.39 10.73
C ALA A 204 2.26 17.53 10.23
N ASP A 205 1.02 17.78 10.66
CA ASP A 205 -0.13 16.92 10.32
C ASP A 205 -0.33 16.75 8.81
N ASP A 206 -0.16 17.81 8.01
CA ASP A 206 -0.27 17.72 6.55
C ASP A 206 0.77 16.76 5.94
N ALA A 207 1.99 16.75 6.48
CA ALA A 207 3.04 15.81 6.06
C ALA A 207 2.71 14.38 6.47
N ILE A 208 2.16 14.20 7.68
CA ILE A 208 1.68 12.89 8.16
C ILE A 208 0.56 12.38 7.25
N LEU A 209 -0.43 13.22 6.93
CA LEU A 209 -1.54 12.90 6.03
C LEU A 209 -1.04 12.50 4.63
N ASN A 210 -0.08 13.23 4.07
CA ASN A 210 0.50 12.91 2.76
C ASN A 210 1.14 11.53 2.72
N VAL A 211 1.83 11.12 3.79
CA VAL A 211 2.38 9.75 3.90
C VAL A 211 1.26 8.73 4.07
N LEU A 212 0.27 9.03 4.92
CA LEU A 212 -0.87 8.16 5.19
C LEU A 212 -1.85 8.00 4.01
N HIS A 213 -1.71 8.76 2.92
CA HIS A 213 -2.46 8.48 1.69
C HIS A 213 -2.04 7.16 1.04
N VAL A 214 -0.80 6.70 1.24
CA VAL A 214 -0.24 5.55 0.52
C VAL A 214 0.63 4.63 1.38
N VAL A 215 0.91 4.97 2.64
CA VAL A 215 1.72 4.15 3.54
C VAL A 215 1.11 4.06 4.92
N ALA A 216 0.76 2.84 5.32
CA ALA A 216 0.31 2.55 6.68
C ALA A 216 1.44 2.69 7.72
N PRO A 217 1.16 3.15 8.94
CA PRO A 217 2.10 3.05 10.04
C PRO A 217 2.34 1.58 10.45
N PRO A 218 3.46 1.27 11.15
CA PRO A 218 3.71 -0.09 11.63
C PRO A 218 2.58 -0.56 12.56
N GLY A 219 2.14 -1.80 12.38
CA GLY A 219 1.00 -2.38 13.09
C GLY A 219 -0.36 -2.13 12.41
N TYR A 220 -0.43 -1.26 11.40
CA TYR A 220 -1.69 -0.92 10.70
C TYR A 220 -1.76 -1.45 9.25
N SER A 221 -0.62 -1.90 8.70
CA SER A 221 -0.54 -2.48 7.35
C SER A 221 -1.24 -3.83 7.26
N ARG A 222 -2.06 -4.05 6.24
CA ARG A 222 -2.76 -5.33 6.03
C ARG A 222 -1.80 -6.46 5.66
N HIS A 223 -0.65 -6.14 5.06
CA HIS A 223 0.47 -7.07 4.83
C HIS A 223 0.98 -7.73 6.12
N HIS A 224 0.79 -7.12 7.30
CA HIS A 224 1.17 -7.76 8.56
C HIS A 224 0.46 -9.10 8.79
N THR A 225 -0.72 -9.30 8.20
CA THR A 225 -1.52 -10.53 8.41
C THR A 225 -0.97 -11.73 7.64
N GLY A 226 -0.21 -11.48 6.57
CA GLY A 226 0.19 -12.49 5.58
C GLY A 226 -0.92 -12.97 4.64
N TYR A 227 -2.10 -12.34 4.67
CA TYR A 227 -3.22 -12.60 3.75
C TYR A 227 -3.31 -11.61 2.59
N THR A 228 -2.44 -10.59 2.56
CA THR A 228 -2.46 -9.49 1.59
C THR A 228 -1.32 -9.61 0.60
N ILE A 229 -1.59 -9.26 -0.65
CA ILE A 229 -0.62 -9.20 -1.74
C ILE A 229 -0.68 -7.87 -2.49
N ASP A 230 0.47 -7.41 -2.95
CA ASP A 230 0.60 -6.41 -4.00
C ASP A 230 0.88 -7.10 -5.34
N LEU A 231 0.20 -6.65 -6.39
CA LEU A 231 0.34 -7.17 -7.74
C LEU A 231 1.00 -6.15 -8.67
N ILE A 232 1.73 -6.66 -9.66
CA ILE A 232 2.26 -5.86 -10.77
C ILE A 232 1.97 -6.57 -12.09
N CYS A 233 2.12 -5.80 -13.17
CA CYS A 233 2.04 -6.27 -14.54
C CYS A 233 3.30 -5.87 -15.30
N ASP A 234 3.55 -6.49 -16.45
CA ASP A 234 4.71 -6.16 -17.29
C ASP A 234 4.70 -4.69 -17.77
N ASP A 235 3.52 -4.10 -17.92
CA ASP A 235 3.28 -2.74 -18.38
C ASP A 235 2.99 -1.74 -17.25
N GLY A 236 3.07 -2.14 -15.97
CA GLY A 236 2.87 -1.19 -14.86
C GLY A 236 2.87 -1.77 -13.45
N SER A 237 3.24 -0.93 -12.49
CA SER A 237 3.24 -1.19 -11.05
C SER A 237 2.75 0.02 -10.25
N GLY A 238 2.37 -0.18 -8.99
CA GLY A 238 1.82 0.89 -8.14
C GLY A 238 0.64 1.59 -8.82
N ARG A 239 0.57 2.92 -8.78
CA ARG A 239 -0.52 3.68 -9.45
C ARG A 239 -0.67 3.36 -10.94
N ALA A 240 0.41 3.02 -11.65
CA ALA A 240 0.32 2.67 -13.06
C ALA A 240 -0.37 1.32 -13.30
N PHE A 241 -0.47 0.45 -12.28
CA PHE A 241 -1.18 -0.83 -12.36
C PHE A 241 -2.63 -0.65 -12.82
N GLU A 242 -3.30 0.42 -12.39
CA GLU A 242 -4.70 0.75 -12.75
C GLU A 242 -4.93 0.86 -14.27
N HIS A 243 -3.87 1.10 -15.04
CA HIS A 243 -3.93 1.27 -16.50
C HIS A 243 -3.45 0.05 -17.28
N THR A 244 -3.17 -1.06 -16.58
CA THR A 244 -2.63 -2.29 -17.17
C THR A 244 -3.73 -3.24 -17.65
N ASN A 245 -3.35 -4.18 -18.52
CA ASN A 245 -4.24 -5.30 -18.87
C ASN A 245 -4.50 -6.21 -17.66
N CYS A 246 -3.55 -6.35 -16.73
CA CYS A 246 -3.70 -7.09 -15.49
C CYS A 246 -4.82 -6.51 -14.62
N PHE A 247 -4.84 -5.19 -14.40
CA PHE A 247 -5.91 -4.56 -13.63
C PHE A 247 -7.26 -4.69 -14.32
N SER A 248 -7.31 -4.48 -15.65
CA SER A 248 -8.55 -4.67 -16.42
C SER A 248 -9.12 -6.09 -16.25
N TRP A 249 -8.25 -7.11 -16.29
CA TRP A 249 -8.63 -8.51 -16.06
C TRP A 249 -9.03 -8.78 -14.61
N MET A 250 -8.29 -8.23 -13.63
CA MET A 250 -8.59 -8.38 -12.21
C MET A 250 -9.92 -7.70 -11.82
N ASN A 251 -10.25 -6.55 -12.41
CA ASN A 251 -11.41 -5.73 -12.06
C ASN A 251 -12.69 -6.15 -12.80
N ALA A 252 -12.57 -6.87 -13.92
CA ALA A 252 -13.70 -7.31 -14.74
C ALA A 252 -14.78 -8.05 -13.92
N ASP A 253 -16.04 -7.81 -14.27
CA ASP A 253 -17.22 -8.44 -13.68
C ASP A 253 -17.24 -8.39 -12.14
N ASN A 254 -16.91 -7.23 -11.58
CA ASN A 254 -16.79 -7.01 -10.14
C ASN A 254 -15.74 -7.95 -9.52
N TYR A 255 -14.53 -7.96 -10.07
CA TYR A 255 -13.44 -8.81 -9.60
C TYR A 255 -13.71 -10.32 -9.68
N ALA A 256 -14.41 -10.79 -10.72
CA ALA A 256 -14.87 -12.18 -10.76
C ALA A 256 -13.74 -13.21 -10.69
N LYS A 257 -12.67 -13.02 -11.48
CA LYS A 257 -11.48 -13.90 -11.50
C LYS A 257 -10.74 -13.90 -10.16
N ALA A 258 -10.55 -12.72 -9.57
CA ALA A 258 -9.94 -12.57 -8.26
C ALA A 258 -10.74 -13.31 -7.18
N LYS A 259 -12.07 -13.10 -7.14
CA LYS A 259 -12.96 -13.74 -6.17
C LYS A 259 -13.03 -15.26 -6.31
N GLN A 260 -12.95 -15.79 -7.53
CA GLN A 260 -12.88 -17.25 -7.76
C GLN A 260 -11.63 -17.88 -7.13
N ALA A 261 -10.57 -17.10 -6.94
CA ALA A 261 -9.35 -17.48 -6.24
C ALA A 261 -9.29 -16.99 -4.78
N GLY A 262 -10.40 -16.45 -4.26
CA GLY A 262 -10.52 -16.02 -2.86
C GLY A 262 -10.05 -14.61 -2.57
N TRP A 263 -9.75 -13.81 -3.60
CA TRP A 263 -9.21 -12.46 -3.46
C TRP A 263 -10.28 -11.39 -3.68
N ILE A 264 -10.20 -10.32 -2.89
CA ILE A 264 -10.97 -9.08 -3.07
C ILE A 264 -10.02 -7.87 -3.08
N PRO A 265 -10.42 -6.73 -3.70
CA PRO A 265 -9.67 -5.49 -3.52
C PRO A 265 -9.56 -5.16 -2.04
N SER A 266 -8.35 -4.83 -1.60
CA SER A 266 -8.09 -4.50 -0.20
C SER A 266 -8.64 -3.11 0.13
N TYR A 267 -8.30 -2.11 -0.67
CA TYR A 267 -8.78 -0.74 -0.56
C TYR A 267 -9.56 -0.35 -1.83
N PRO A 268 -10.86 -0.69 -1.92
CA PRO A 268 -11.67 -0.40 -3.10
C PRO A 268 -12.01 1.09 -3.24
N ASP A 269 -12.33 1.51 -4.47
CA ASP A 269 -12.83 2.86 -4.75
C ASP A 269 -14.17 3.16 -4.07
N GLY A 270 -14.44 4.45 -3.86
CA GLY A 270 -15.72 4.93 -3.34
C GLY A 270 -15.95 4.68 -1.85
N VAL A 271 -14.94 4.17 -1.13
CA VAL A 271 -15.03 3.96 0.32
C VAL A 271 -14.27 5.04 1.07
N SER A 272 -14.98 5.78 1.90
CA SER A 272 -14.38 6.75 2.83
C SER A 272 -13.83 6.05 4.07
N ASN A 273 -12.84 6.67 4.72
CA ASN A 273 -12.36 6.25 6.05
C ASN A 273 -11.86 4.78 6.09
N GLN A 274 -11.14 4.36 5.05
CA GLN A 274 -10.58 3.01 4.93
C GLN A 274 -9.07 2.92 5.27
N GLY A 275 -8.45 4.06 5.60
CA GLY A 275 -7.02 4.25 5.79
C GLY A 275 -6.39 4.97 4.59
N PRO A 276 -5.62 4.25 3.75
CA PRO A 276 -5.02 4.84 2.55
C PRO A 276 -6.08 5.20 1.51
N GLU A 277 -5.65 5.89 0.47
CA GLU A 277 -6.42 6.02 -0.78
C GLU A 277 -6.59 4.65 -1.45
N PRO A 278 -7.50 4.50 -2.43
CA PRO A 278 -7.65 3.23 -3.14
C PRO A 278 -6.35 2.74 -3.78
N GLU A 279 -6.06 1.45 -3.60
CA GLU A 279 -4.84 0.81 -4.06
C GLU A 279 -5.18 -0.31 -5.05
N PRO A 280 -5.24 -0.03 -6.36
CA PRO A 280 -5.72 -0.98 -7.37
C PRO A 280 -4.87 -2.27 -7.49
N TRP A 281 -3.66 -2.27 -6.92
CA TRP A 281 -2.74 -3.40 -6.89
C TRP A 281 -2.84 -4.26 -5.62
N GLU A 282 -3.45 -3.77 -4.53
CA GLU A 282 -3.47 -4.48 -3.24
C GLU A 282 -4.74 -5.34 -3.11
N TYR A 283 -4.56 -6.64 -2.92
CA TYR A 283 -5.64 -7.62 -2.75
C TYR A 283 -5.48 -8.38 -1.45
N VAL A 284 -6.60 -8.74 -0.83
CA VAL A 284 -6.63 -9.55 0.39
C VAL A 284 -7.41 -10.84 0.17
N TRP A 285 -6.86 -11.94 0.66
CA TRP A 285 -7.50 -13.24 0.58
C TRP A 285 -8.51 -13.42 1.72
N VAL A 286 -9.75 -13.78 1.37
CA VAL A 286 -10.91 -13.88 2.29
C VAL A 286 -11.61 -15.25 2.25
N GLY A 287 -11.02 -16.22 1.53
CA GLY A 287 -11.66 -17.51 1.25
C GLY A 287 -12.70 -17.44 0.13
N ASN A 288 -13.10 -18.60 -0.38
CA ASN A 288 -14.10 -18.70 -1.44
C ASN A 288 -15.52 -18.79 -0.89
N GLU A 289 -15.66 -19.34 0.32
CA GLU A 289 -16.92 -19.61 1.01
C GLU A 289 -17.79 -18.35 1.20
N ASN A 290 -17.16 -17.18 1.26
CA ASN A 290 -17.84 -15.90 1.45
C ASN A 290 -18.15 -15.18 0.13
N LEU A 291 -17.64 -15.68 -1.00
CA LEU A 291 -17.62 -14.99 -2.29
C LEU A 291 -18.55 -15.62 -3.33
N THR A 292 -18.97 -16.86 -3.13
CA THR A 292 -19.89 -17.57 -4.01
C THR A 292 -21.31 -17.60 -3.41
N ASN A 293 -22.32 -17.59 -4.30
CA ASN A 293 -23.72 -17.76 -3.89
C ASN A 293 -24.03 -19.17 -3.43
#